data_AF-T0IYS4-F1
#
_entry.id   AF-T0IYS4-F1
#
_cell.length_a   1.000
_cell.length_b   1.000
_cell.length_c   1.000
_cell.angle_alpha   90.00
_cell.angle_beta   90.00
_cell.angle_gamma   90.00
#
_symmetry.space_group_name_H-M   'P 1'
#
loop_
_entity.id
_entity.type
_entity.pdbx_description
1 polymer ?
#
loop_
_entity_poly.entity_id
_entity_poly.type
_entity_poly.pdbx_seq_one_letter_code
_entity_poly.pdbx_strand_id
1 'polypeptide(L)'
;MKKDNPAVWQKVKALLGDGELYDEAVAKRADDFRTSYPNLAHSVHIPVLGTVPMASEPACIADSPQTICADKAIVQYSAILHDASGHTSAERLEALKFVLHLVGDLHQSLHGTEPGAQIKVIIPGGILNVDAAGNAIASDIHSIWDYAIVKRHLGKDGTADTLG
;
A
#
# COMPACT_ATOMS: atom_id res chain seq x y z
N MET A 1 -11.70 -5.33 16.55
CA MET A 1 -10.44 -6.12 16.49
C MET A 1 -10.71 -7.60 16.70
N LYS A 2 -9.95 -8.47 16.04
CA LYS A 2 -10.05 -9.93 16.22
C LYS A 2 -9.76 -10.32 17.67
N LYS A 3 -10.26 -11.47 18.13
CA LYS A 3 -10.15 -11.93 19.54
C LYS A 3 -8.89 -12.73 19.85
N ASP A 4 -8.12 -13.08 18.83
CA ASP A 4 -6.84 -13.75 18.95
C ASP A 4 -5.75 -12.79 19.45
N ASN A 5 -4.83 -13.27 20.28
CA ASN A 5 -3.66 -12.51 20.75
C ASN A 5 -3.98 -11.12 21.38
N PRO A 6 -4.76 -11.06 22.48
CA PRO A 6 -5.20 -9.80 23.10
C PRO A 6 -4.05 -8.89 23.58
N ALA A 7 -2.90 -9.46 23.91
CA ALA A 7 -1.72 -8.71 24.31
C ALA A 7 -1.16 -7.83 23.17
N VAL A 8 -1.17 -8.33 21.92
CA VAL A 8 -0.76 -7.55 20.74
C VAL A 8 -1.74 -6.41 20.51
N TRP A 9 -3.04 -6.71 20.57
CA TRP A 9 -4.10 -5.73 20.40
C TRP A 9 -4.06 -4.58 21.40
N GLN A 10 -3.72 -4.85 22.67
CA GLN A 10 -3.50 -3.79 23.65
C GLN A 10 -2.30 -2.90 23.32
N LYS A 11 -1.19 -3.49 22.86
CA LYS A 11 0.01 -2.71 22.45
C LYS A 11 -0.29 -1.83 21.24
N VAL A 12 -1.02 -2.36 20.26
CA VAL A 12 -1.45 -1.61 19.07
C VAL A 12 -2.34 -0.44 19.49
N LYS A 13 -3.34 -0.68 20.34
CA LYS A 13 -4.22 0.38 20.85
C LYS A 13 -3.44 1.46 21.63
N ALA A 14 -2.46 1.05 22.44
CA ALA A 14 -1.62 2.00 23.17
C ALA A 14 -0.80 2.92 22.26
N LEU A 15 -0.42 2.45 21.07
CA LEU A 15 0.28 3.26 20.07
C LEU A 15 -0.67 4.17 19.28
N LEU A 16 -1.83 3.65 18.86
CA LEU A 16 -2.79 4.37 18.04
C LEU A 16 -3.64 5.39 18.82
N GLY A 17 -3.75 5.23 20.13
CA GLY A 17 -4.65 6.04 20.95
C GLY A 17 -6.11 5.77 20.59
N ASP A 18 -6.82 6.82 20.17
CA ASP A 18 -8.23 6.74 19.72
C ASP A 18 -8.37 6.35 18.24
N GLY A 19 -7.26 6.21 17.51
CA GLY A 19 -7.28 5.78 16.10
C GLY A 19 -7.44 4.27 15.92
N GLU A 20 -8.02 3.88 14.78
CA GLU A 20 -8.17 2.49 14.36
C GLU A 20 -7.16 2.13 13.25
N LEU A 21 -6.82 0.85 13.13
CA LEU A 21 -5.82 0.38 12.14
C LEU A 21 -6.22 0.65 10.69
N TYR A 22 -7.52 0.64 10.42
CA TYR A 22 -8.10 0.82 9.09
C TYR A 22 -8.52 2.27 8.82
N ASP A 23 -8.25 3.18 9.75
CA ASP A 23 -8.48 4.60 9.51
C ASP A 23 -7.60 5.06 8.34
N GLU A 24 -8.20 5.81 7.43
CA GLU A 24 -7.48 6.36 6.28
C GLU A 24 -6.26 7.18 6.73
N ALA A 25 -6.38 7.94 7.82
CA ALA A 25 -5.28 8.71 8.40
C ALA A 25 -4.11 7.86 8.95
N VAL A 26 -4.34 6.57 9.19
CA VAL A 26 -3.33 5.60 9.64
C VAL A 26 -2.78 4.83 8.43
N ALA A 27 -3.67 4.31 7.58
CA ALA A 27 -3.32 3.47 6.44
C ALA A 27 -2.73 4.25 5.25
N LYS A 28 -3.19 5.49 4.99
CA LYS A 28 -2.71 6.34 3.88
C LYS A 28 -1.42 7.10 4.20
N ARG A 29 -0.98 7.06 5.46
CA ARG A 29 0.13 7.87 5.97
C ARG A 29 1.41 7.72 5.14
N ALA A 30 1.79 6.51 4.74
CA ALA A 30 3.03 6.36 3.97
C ALA A 30 2.94 7.00 2.57
N ASP A 31 1.77 6.99 1.93
CA ASP A 31 1.53 7.74 0.68
C ASP A 31 1.58 9.25 0.89
N ASP A 32 0.97 9.75 1.97
CA ASP A 32 0.94 11.18 2.29
C ASP A 32 2.34 11.74 2.58
N PHE A 33 3.25 10.90 3.07
CA PHE A 33 4.63 11.25 3.41
C PHE A 33 5.66 10.75 2.39
N ARG A 34 5.23 10.27 1.21
CA ARG A 34 6.13 9.79 0.16
C ARG A 34 7.18 10.82 -0.26
N THR A 35 6.85 12.12 -0.17
CA THR A 35 7.78 13.23 -0.41
C THR A 35 8.81 13.43 0.72
N SER A 36 8.47 13.05 1.95
CA SER A 36 9.36 13.12 3.12
C SER A 36 10.29 11.90 3.22
N TYR A 37 9.94 10.80 2.54
CA TYR A 37 10.74 9.58 2.44
C TYR A 37 10.95 9.18 0.97
N PRO A 38 11.63 10.02 0.16
CA PRO A 38 11.75 9.81 -1.28
C PRO A 38 12.52 8.53 -1.66
N ASN A 39 13.19 7.92 -0.69
CA ASN A 39 13.99 6.72 -0.85
C ASN A 39 13.24 5.43 -0.45
N LEU A 40 11.99 5.52 0.00
CA LEU A 40 11.19 4.32 0.29
C LEU A 40 10.46 3.88 -0.99
N ALA A 41 10.83 2.71 -1.52
CA ALA A 41 10.06 2.08 -2.58
C ALA A 41 8.93 1.26 -1.93
N HIS A 42 7.70 1.52 -2.39
CA HIS A 42 6.48 0.83 -1.99
C HIS A 42 6.24 -0.46 -2.80
N SER A 43 7.21 -0.82 -3.64
CA SER A 43 7.15 -1.96 -4.55
C SER A 43 8.29 -2.96 -4.30
N VAL A 44 8.08 -4.15 -4.83
CA VAL A 44 9.08 -5.18 -5.07
C VAL A 44 9.05 -5.56 -6.55
N HIS A 45 10.12 -6.15 -7.07
CA HIS A 45 10.25 -6.57 -8.45
C HIS A 45 10.14 -8.09 -8.58
N ILE A 46 8.98 -8.54 -9.05
CA ILE A 46 8.71 -9.92 -9.47
C ILE A 46 8.66 -9.91 -11.01
N PRO A 47 9.53 -10.68 -11.69
CA PRO A 47 9.55 -10.76 -13.15
C PRO A 47 8.20 -11.21 -13.74
N VAL A 48 7.69 -10.44 -14.70
CA VAL A 48 6.31 -10.60 -15.24
C VAL A 48 6.18 -11.74 -16.28
N LEU A 49 7.29 -12.29 -16.79
CA LEU A 49 7.29 -13.22 -17.93
C LEU A 49 7.62 -14.67 -17.59
N GLY A 50 7.25 -15.13 -16.39
CA GLY A 50 7.31 -16.56 -16.02
C GLY A 50 8.71 -17.09 -15.71
N THR A 51 9.72 -16.23 -15.68
CA THR A 51 11.01 -16.56 -15.06
C THR A 51 10.81 -16.51 -13.55
N VAL A 52 10.90 -17.67 -12.89
CA VAL A 52 11.01 -17.72 -11.43
C VAL A 52 12.36 -17.12 -11.09
N PRO A 53 12.42 -15.95 -10.42
CA PRO A 53 13.70 -15.39 -9.99
C PRO A 53 14.40 -16.40 -9.09
N MET A 54 15.71 -16.58 -9.27
CA MET A 54 16.49 -17.40 -8.35
C MET A 54 16.37 -16.82 -6.93
N ALA A 55 16.44 -17.66 -5.89
CA ALA A 55 16.41 -17.17 -4.50
C ALA A 55 17.53 -16.15 -4.17
N SER A 56 18.59 -16.11 -4.99
CA SER A 56 19.69 -15.14 -4.90
C SER A 56 19.41 -13.81 -5.59
N GLU A 57 18.36 -13.72 -6.41
CA GLU A 57 17.99 -12.47 -7.06
C GLU A 57 17.35 -11.53 -6.03
N PRO A 58 17.73 -10.24 -6.05
CA PRO A 58 17.13 -9.29 -5.13
C PRO A 58 15.65 -9.16 -5.45
N ALA A 59 14.80 -9.27 -4.41
CA ALA A 59 13.35 -9.09 -4.52
C ALA A 59 12.95 -7.71 -5.07
N CYS A 60 13.88 -6.77 -5.18
CA CYS A 60 13.67 -5.44 -5.68
C CYS A 60 14.94 -4.94 -6.38
N ILE A 61 14.77 -4.37 -7.57
CA ILE A 61 15.83 -3.68 -8.31
C ILE A 61 15.58 -2.19 -8.12
N ALA A 62 16.32 -1.59 -7.20
CA ALA A 62 16.23 -0.15 -6.95
C ALA A 62 17.01 0.63 -8.01
N ASP A 63 16.43 1.72 -8.51
CA ASP A 63 17.09 2.66 -9.42
C ASP A 63 18.26 3.41 -8.76
N SER A 64 18.27 3.46 -7.41
CA SER A 64 19.33 4.11 -6.63
C SER A 64 19.75 3.28 -5.40
N PRO A 65 21.05 3.26 -5.04
CA PRO A 65 21.57 2.62 -3.82
C PRO A 65 20.95 3.11 -2.50
N GLN A 66 20.37 4.32 -2.47
CA GLN A 66 19.72 4.84 -1.28
C GLN A 66 18.30 4.30 -1.07
N THR A 67 17.74 3.61 -2.08
CA THR A 67 16.36 3.13 -2.04
C THR A 67 16.22 1.90 -1.14
N ILE A 68 15.24 1.93 -0.26
CA ILE A 68 14.86 0.80 0.59
C ILE A 68 13.54 0.26 0.05
N CYS A 69 13.53 -1.01 -0.32
CA CYS A 69 12.33 -1.65 -0.87
C CYS A 69 11.38 -2.12 0.24
N ALA A 70 10.12 -2.35 -0.11
CA ALA A 70 9.06 -2.63 0.85
C ALA A 70 9.37 -3.82 1.78
N ASP A 71 9.97 -4.89 1.26
CA ASP A 71 10.40 -6.06 2.04
C ASP A 71 11.44 -5.70 3.12
N LYS A 72 12.48 -4.95 2.75
CA LYS A 72 13.54 -4.49 3.66
C LYS A 72 13.00 -3.47 4.66
N ALA A 73 12.14 -2.56 4.20
CA ALA A 73 11.50 -1.57 5.05
C ALA A 73 10.61 -2.23 6.11
N ILE A 74 9.81 -3.24 5.74
CA ILE A 74 9.02 -4.02 6.71
C ILE A 74 9.92 -4.61 7.79
N VAL A 75 11.07 -5.20 7.42
CA VAL A 75 12.02 -5.75 8.40
C VAL A 75 12.56 -4.66 9.33
N GLN A 76 12.97 -3.51 8.78
CA GLN A 76 13.51 -2.38 9.55
C GLN A 76 12.48 -1.81 10.53
N TYR A 77 11.27 -1.49 10.06
CA TYR A 77 10.23 -0.94 10.93
C TYR A 77 9.71 -1.97 11.94
N SER A 78 9.70 -3.26 11.59
CA SER A 78 9.39 -4.34 12.55
C SER A 78 10.41 -4.42 13.68
N ALA A 79 11.70 -4.16 13.41
CA ALA A 79 12.73 -4.11 14.45
C ALA A 79 12.50 -2.96 15.44
N ILE A 80 12.06 -1.79 14.95
CA ILE A 80 11.68 -0.63 15.79
C ILE A 80 10.48 -0.99 16.69
N LEU A 81 9.50 -1.73 16.16
CA LEU A 81 8.35 -2.17 16.95
C LEU A 81 8.74 -3.20 18.03
N HIS A 82 9.73 -4.03 17.75
CA HIS A 82 10.26 -5.05 18.64
C HIS A 82 11.10 -4.45 19.79
N ASP A 83 12.00 -3.50 19.49
CA ASP A 83 12.81 -2.82 20.51
C ASP A 83 12.06 -1.65 21.15
N ALA A 84 11.14 -1.99 22.06
CA ALA A 84 10.35 -0.99 22.78
C ALA A 84 11.18 -0.09 23.73
N SER A 85 12.42 -0.47 24.06
CA SER A 85 13.30 0.29 24.96
C SER A 85 14.21 1.28 24.23
N GLY A 86 14.58 0.98 22.99
CA GLY A 86 15.44 1.83 22.16
C GLY A 86 14.72 2.97 21.45
N HIS A 87 13.37 2.97 21.45
CA HIS A 87 12.57 3.88 20.63
C HIS A 87 11.42 4.54 21.41
N THR A 88 11.17 5.80 21.07
CA THR A 88 10.04 6.58 21.60
C THR A 88 8.70 6.03 21.08
N SER A 89 7.61 6.34 21.79
CA SER A 89 6.25 5.99 21.32
C SER A 89 5.92 6.58 19.95
N ALA A 90 6.47 7.77 19.62
CA ALA A 90 6.26 8.41 18.33
C ALA A 90 6.96 7.65 17.19
N GLU A 91 8.21 7.24 17.37
CA GLU A 91 8.95 6.44 16.38
C GLU A 91 8.29 5.08 16.16
N ARG A 92 7.79 4.47 17.23
CA ARG A 92 7.08 3.18 17.16
C ARG A 92 5.72 3.32 16.49
N LEU A 93 5.00 4.42 16.71
CA LEU A 93 3.76 4.70 15.99
C LEU A 93 4.01 4.91 14.50
N GLU A 94 5.08 5.62 14.14
CA GLU A 94 5.45 5.82 12.74
C GLU A 94 5.85 4.49 12.08
N ALA A 95 6.65 3.67 12.77
CA ALA A 95 7.00 2.32 12.31
C ALA A 95 5.76 1.42 12.13
N LEU A 96 4.78 1.49 13.04
CA LEU A 96 3.52 0.76 12.90
C LEU A 96 2.78 1.16 11.62
N LYS A 97 2.69 2.46 11.32
CA LYS A 97 2.04 2.97 10.12
C LYS A 97 2.72 2.49 8.85
N PHE A 98 4.06 2.53 8.81
CA PHE A 98 4.81 2.00 7.67
C PHE A 98 4.60 0.50 7.47
N VAL A 99 4.65 -0.30 8.53
CA VAL A 99 4.41 -1.75 8.42
C VAL A 99 3.00 -2.04 7.89
N LEU A 100 1.98 -1.34 8.40
CA LEU A 100 0.61 -1.54 7.94
C LEU A 100 0.43 -1.20 6.46
N HIS A 101 0.99 -0.07 6.03
CA HIS A 101 0.90 0.38 4.66
C HIS A 101 1.64 -0.58 3.71
N LEU A 102 2.92 -0.87 3.97
CA LEU A 102 3.75 -1.70 3.09
C LEU A 102 3.26 -3.15 3.01
N VAL A 103 2.69 -3.69 4.10
CA VAL A 103 2.01 -4.99 4.04
C VAL A 103 0.79 -4.91 3.13
N GLY A 104 0.01 -3.82 3.17
CA GLY A 104 -1.08 -3.58 2.22
C GLY A 104 -0.58 -3.55 0.77
N ASP A 105 0.45 -2.76 0.51
CA ASP A 105 1.06 -2.60 -0.81
C ASP A 105 1.53 -3.94 -1.38
N LEU A 106 2.25 -4.75 -0.60
CA LEU A 106 2.73 -6.06 -1.08
C LEU A 106 1.61 -7.05 -1.44
N HIS A 107 0.38 -6.84 -0.96
CA HIS A 107 -0.78 -7.64 -1.36
C HIS A 107 -1.46 -7.12 -2.64
N GLN A 108 -1.15 -5.89 -3.08
CA GLN A 108 -1.55 -5.38 -4.38
C GLN A 108 -0.57 -5.93 -5.42
N SER A 109 -1.03 -6.86 -6.27
CA SER A 109 -0.16 -7.63 -7.17
C SER A 109 0.73 -6.78 -8.08
N LEU A 110 0.31 -5.57 -8.46
CA LEU A 110 1.08 -4.65 -9.30
C LEU A 110 2.18 -3.90 -8.57
N HIS A 111 2.13 -3.80 -7.23
CA HIS A 111 3.29 -3.40 -6.43
C HIS A 111 4.38 -4.47 -6.42
N GLY A 112 4.08 -5.68 -6.89
CA GLY A 112 5.07 -6.72 -7.14
C GLY A 112 5.57 -6.79 -8.59
N THR A 113 5.03 -6.03 -9.55
CA THR A 113 5.32 -6.24 -10.97
C THR A 113 5.78 -4.97 -11.67
N GLU A 114 7.07 -4.66 -11.59
CA GLU A 114 7.68 -3.66 -12.47
C GLU A 114 8.21 -4.32 -13.76
N PRO A 115 8.15 -3.63 -14.93
CA PRO A 115 7.56 -2.31 -15.18
C PRO A 115 6.06 -2.33 -15.54
N GLY A 116 5.38 -3.48 -15.37
CA GLY A 116 3.99 -3.70 -15.85
C GLY A 116 2.91 -2.81 -15.22
N ALA A 117 3.19 -2.15 -14.10
CA ALA A 117 2.26 -1.28 -13.39
C ALA A 117 1.78 -0.07 -14.20
N GLN A 118 2.56 0.44 -15.17
CA GLN A 118 2.25 1.68 -15.89
C GLN A 118 1.39 1.50 -17.15
N ILE A 119 0.94 0.27 -17.43
CA ILE A 119 0.13 -0.03 -18.63
C ILE A 119 -1.19 0.74 -18.57
N LYS A 120 -1.44 1.58 -19.57
CA LYS A 120 -2.70 2.31 -19.71
C LYS A 120 -3.79 1.38 -20.22
N VAL A 121 -4.94 1.42 -19.58
CA VAL A 121 -6.11 0.62 -19.94
C VAL A 121 -7.36 1.50 -19.96
N ILE A 122 -8.30 1.11 -20.82
CA ILE A 122 -9.64 1.70 -20.89
C ILE A 122 -10.60 0.61 -20.42
N ILE A 123 -11.39 0.89 -19.38
CA ILE A 123 -12.45 -0.01 -18.91
C ILE A 123 -13.79 0.62 -19.25
N PRO A 124 -14.50 0.11 -20.28
CA PRO A 124 -15.86 0.55 -20.58
C PRO A 124 -16.79 0.25 -19.39
N GLY A 125 -17.69 1.18 -19.05
CA GLY A 125 -18.73 0.95 -18.02
C GLY A 125 -18.43 1.49 -16.62
N GLY A 126 -17.50 2.44 -16.47
CA GLY A 126 -17.48 3.35 -15.30
C GLY A 126 -16.62 2.92 -14.12
N ILE A 127 -15.72 1.93 -14.29
CA ILE A 127 -14.73 1.66 -13.24
C ILE A 127 -13.70 2.80 -13.15
N LEU A 128 -13.57 3.65 -14.18
CA LEU A 128 -12.60 4.76 -14.18
C LEU A 128 -13.19 6.10 -14.61
N ASN A 129 -12.47 7.15 -14.20
CA ASN A 129 -12.73 8.57 -14.48
C ASN A 129 -13.30 8.79 -15.87
N VAL A 130 -14.50 9.36 -15.91
CA VAL A 130 -15.03 9.96 -17.13
C VAL A 130 -14.66 11.44 -17.14
N ASP A 131 -14.38 11.99 -18.32
CA ASP A 131 -14.28 13.44 -18.46
C ASP A 131 -15.65 14.09 -18.21
N ALA A 132 -15.71 15.42 -18.18
CA ALA A 132 -16.96 16.15 -17.98
C ALA A 132 -18.01 15.87 -19.07
N ALA A 133 -17.64 15.24 -20.19
CA ALA A 133 -18.51 14.84 -21.29
C ALA A 133 -18.91 13.35 -21.23
N GLY A 134 -18.48 12.60 -20.20
CA GLY A 134 -18.83 11.19 -20.03
C GLY A 134 -17.91 10.21 -20.77
N ASN A 135 -16.80 10.67 -21.37
CA ASN A 135 -15.87 9.79 -22.08
C ASN A 135 -14.91 9.12 -21.11
N ALA A 136 -14.61 7.84 -21.32
CA ALA A 136 -13.62 7.13 -20.52
C ALA A 136 -12.22 7.75 -20.70
N ILE A 137 -11.59 8.14 -19.59
CA ILE A 137 -10.19 8.60 -19.58
C ILE A 137 -9.28 7.40 -19.33
N ALA A 138 -8.25 7.25 -20.17
CA ALA A 138 -7.22 6.22 -19.99
C ALA A 138 -6.57 6.39 -18.61
N SER A 139 -6.66 5.34 -17.77
CA SER A 139 -5.93 5.28 -16.49
C SER A 139 -4.90 4.16 -16.57
N ASP A 140 -3.89 4.19 -15.71
CA ASP A 140 -3.00 3.03 -15.56
C ASP A 140 -3.70 1.91 -14.78
N ILE A 141 -3.32 0.68 -15.11
CA ILE A 141 -3.81 -0.53 -14.46
C ILE A 141 -3.53 -0.51 -12.95
N HIS A 142 -2.43 0.11 -12.52
CA HIS A 142 -2.10 0.29 -11.11
C HIS A 142 -3.19 1.07 -10.34
N SER A 143 -3.59 2.24 -10.84
CA SER A 143 -4.65 3.06 -10.24
C SER A 143 -6.01 2.34 -10.16
N ILE A 144 -6.29 1.42 -11.10
CA ILE A 144 -7.52 0.61 -11.06
C ILE A 144 -7.53 -0.34 -9.86
N TRP A 145 -6.40 -1.01 -9.66
CA TRP A 145 -6.24 -2.00 -8.60
C TRP A 145 -6.16 -1.33 -7.22
N ASP A 146 -5.43 -0.22 -7.10
CA ASP A 146 -5.31 0.51 -5.83
C ASP A 146 -6.65 1.07 -5.34
N TYR A 147 -7.42 1.67 -6.25
CA TYR A 147 -8.53 2.54 -5.84
C TYR A 147 -9.84 2.19 -6.51
N ALA A 148 -9.84 1.95 -7.82
CA ALA A 148 -11.07 1.98 -8.59
C ALA A 148 -12.00 0.79 -8.30
N ILE A 149 -11.44 -0.43 -8.27
CA ILE A 149 -12.17 -1.64 -7.92
C ILE A 149 -12.71 -1.55 -6.49
N VAL A 150 -11.87 -1.10 -5.55
CA VAL A 150 -12.22 -0.99 -4.13
C VAL A 150 -13.32 0.05 -3.92
N LYS A 151 -13.20 1.25 -4.52
CA LYS A 151 -14.21 2.32 -4.43
C LYS A 151 -15.55 1.85 -4.98
N ARG A 152 -15.57 1.18 -6.13
CA ARG A 152 -16.78 0.62 -6.72
C ARG A 152 -17.41 -0.44 -5.83
N HIS A 153 -16.61 -1.38 -5.32
CA HIS A 153 -17.10 -2.43 -4.42
C HIS A 153 -17.71 -1.86 -3.13
N LEU A 154 -17.14 -0.76 -2.61
CA LEU A 154 -17.63 -0.07 -1.43
C LEU A 154 -18.79 0.91 -1.72
N GLY A 155 -19.26 1.02 -2.96
CA GLY A 155 -20.31 1.98 -3.35
C GLY A 155 -19.90 3.45 -3.21
N LYS A 156 -18.59 3.72 -3.20
CA LYS A 156 -18.00 5.06 -3.03
C LYS A 156 -17.54 5.68 -4.36
N ASP A 157 -17.95 5.11 -5.49
CA ASP A 157 -17.65 5.63 -6.83
C ASP A 157 -18.58 6.76 -7.28
N GLY A 158 -19.50 7.20 -6.40
CA GLY A 158 -20.45 8.27 -6.68
C GLY A 158 -21.59 7.85 -7.61
N THR A 159 -21.63 6.58 -8.03
CA THR A 159 -22.80 6.05 -8.73
C THR A 159 -23.82 5.61 -7.69
N ALA A 160 -24.73 6.54 -7.36
CA ALA A 160 -26.00 6.15 -6.77
C ALA A 160 -26.60 5.05 -7.66
N ASP A 161 -26.98 3.96 -7.01
CA ASP A 161 -27.68 2.83 -7.60
C ASP A 161 -28.97 3.33 -8.28
N THR A 162 -28.90 3.63 -9.58
CA THR A 162 -30.07 3.82 -10.44
C THR A 162 -30.00 2.84 -11.59
N LEU A 163 -30.20 1.57 -11.26
CA LEU A 163 -30.80 0.62 -12.17
C LEU A 163 -32.32 0.63 -11.95
N GLY A 164 -32.97 1.53 -12.70
CA GLY A 164 -34.40 1.52 -13.00
C GLY A 164 -34.58 1.59 -14.51
#